data_AF-A0AAU9JFP8-F1
#
_entry.id   AF-A0AAU9JFP8-F1
#
_cell.length_a   1.000
_cell.length_b   1.000
_cell.length_c   1.000
_cell.angle_alpha   90.00
_cell.angle_beta   90.00
_cell.angle_gamma   90.00
#
_symmetry.space_group_name_H-M   'P 1'
#
loop_
_entity.id
_entity.type
_entity.pdbx_description
1 polymer ?
#
loop_
_entity_poly.entity_id
_entity_poly.type
_entity_poly.pdbx_seq_one_letter_code
_entity_poly.pdbx_strand_id
1 'polypeptide(L)'
;MVQRSQEYNHLISRYSDYQDSKLTAQDLSNYASPSYSNSYNGSESKSKAYAQAMRKLQEHIRFLEQENARLLEKANDSERRYFQEREINEKKYLEEIKILSENLKKSQERLRELEEEHSGCFRKLLTFEDQVKLKESQINHLEIDAKNTKDQLLIDNENLKLRIEHLNRQLANSSGDEEALLGKIEKCEREKGMLQSEIERLNNWNHQLEKDLKFAQERSMNEKQIIQKDFQSAESSLLSKNEVLLDQIRELEIKNLSIGKENSMHIDQIRFLQREIEDLRSSRSLTARNVSPKPRVTSTVTPKKPALRTKSAIKGKDLSHSLSSSTFRANRHINLGCFKRDTSKESIRSGSHSRSVSPKPNSDNDLPRRISRLERELQDLNKDYRHLLHMSNSESSNFGNLKNEISSIALEMERKGDELYQLKKKNQGY
;
A
#
# COMPACT_ATOMS: atom_id res chain seq x y z
N MET A 1 78.31 -35.50 -5.94
CA MET A 1 79.55 -35.40 -5.12
C MET A 1 80.35 -36.70 -5.07
N VAL A 2 79.74 -37.88 -4.84
CA VAL A 2 80.45 -39.16 -4.58
C VAL A 2 81.64 -39.47 -5.51
N GLN A 3 81.48 -39.37 -6.85
CA GLN A 3 82.52 -39.78 -7.81
C GLN A 3 83.86 -39.03 -7.64
N ARG A 4 83.87 -37.71 -7.41
CA ARG A 4 85.12 -36.93 -7.22
C ARG A 4 85.93 -37.37 -6.00
N SER A 5 85.28 -37.96 -5.00
CA SER A 5 85.98 -38.53 -3.83
C SER A 5 86.76 -39.80 -4.21
N GLN A 6 86.23 -40.60 -5.13
CA GLN A 6 86.89 -41.84 -5.59
C GLN A 6 88.12 -41.52 -6.46
N GLU A 7 88.01 -40.53 -7.34
CA GLU A 7 89.12 -40.05 -8.18
C GLU A 7 90.29 -39.53 -7.33
N TYR A 8 90.00 -38.72 -6.31
CA TYR A 8 91.03 -38.13 -5.44
C TYR A 8 91.77 -39.20 -4.61
N ASN A 9 91.04 -40.17 -4.05
CA ASN A 9 91.63 -41.27 -3.31
C ASN A 9 92.51 -42.17 -4.20
N HIS A 10 92.11 -42.43 -5.45
CA HIS A 10 92.91 -43.25 -6.37
C HIS A 10 94.25 -42.57 -6.74
N LEU A 11 94.26 -41.23 -6.85
CA LEU A 11 95.48 -40.47 -7.11
C LEU A 11 96.46 -40.51 -5.93
N ILE A 12 95.96 -40.47 -4.69
CA ILE A 12 96.78 -40.58 -3.47
C ILE A 12 97.52 -41.92 -3.41
N SER A 13 96.85 -43.05 -3.70
CA SER A 13 97.50 -44.37 -3.70
C SER A 13 98.71 -44.42 -4.65
N ARG A 14 98.56 -43.95 -5.89
CA ARG A 14 99.66 -43.97 -6.88
C ARG A 14 100.90 -43.17 -6.47
N TYR A 15 100.74 -42.13 -5.65
CA TYR A 15 101.87 -41.34 -5.15
C TYR A 15 102.53 -41.96 -3.91
N SER A 16 101.84 -42.83 -3.17
CA SER A 16 102.44 -43.61 -2.08
C SER A 16 103.47 -44.60 -2.62
N ASP A 17 103.11 -45.34 -3.67
CA ASP A 17 103.95 -46.41 -4.27
C ASP A 17 105.31 -45.90 -4.81
N TYR A 18 105.44 -44.60 -5.05
CA TYR A 18 106.65 -43.97 -5.61
C TYR A 18 107.70 -43.54 -4.55
N GLN A 19 107.36 -43.53 -3.26
CA GLN A 19 108.30 -43.08 -2.20
C GLN A 19 109.34 -44.15 -1.81
N ASP A 20 109.03 -45.44 -1.97
CA ASP A 20 109.88 -46.54 -1.46
C ASP A 20 111.02 -46.96 -2.41
N SER A 21 111.12 -46.34 -3.59
CA SER A 21 112.22 -46.60 -4.55
C SER A 21 113.54 -45.90 -4.14
N LYS A 22 114.04 -46.21 -2.94
CA LYS A 22 115.37 -45.80 -2.48
C LYS A 22 116.43 -46.75 -3.03
N LEU A 23 117.06 -46.36 -4.15
CA LEU A 23 118.34 -46.91 -4.59
C LEU A 23 119.32 -46.93 -3.41
N THR A 24 119.89 -48.11 -3.12
CA THR A 24 120.75 -48.27 -1.95
C THR A 24 122.19 -47.92 -2.30
N ALA A 25 122.97 -47.47 -1.31
CA ALA A 25 124.39 -47.17 -1.51
C ALA A 25 125.24 -48.41 -1.92
N GLN A 26 124.66 -49.61 -1.83
CA GLN A 26 125.31 -50.87 -2.17
C GLN A 26 125.45 -51.05 -3.69
N ASP A 27 124.47 -50.58 -4.48
CA ASP A 27 124.43 -50.72 -5.94
C ASP A 27 125.53 -49.90 -6.64
N LEU A 28 125.97 -48.80 -6.03
CA LEU A 28 127.03 -47.90 -6.55
C LEU A 28 128.45 -48.45 -6.34
N SER A 29 128.64 -49.49 -5.53
CA SER A 29 129.97 -50.02 -5.20
C SER A 29 130.62 -50.84 -6.33
N ASN A 30 129.82 -51.41 -7.24
CA ASN A 30 130.28 -52.38 -8.25
C ASN A 30 130.99 -51.78 -9.49
N TYR A 31 131.17 -50.45 -9.55
CA TYR A 31 131.78 -49.76 -10.70
C TYR A 31 133.24 -49.30 -10.49
N ALA A 32 133.85 -49.62 -9.34
CA ALA A 32 135.19 -49.14 -8.99
C ALA A 32 136.34 -50.08 -9.39
N SER A 33 137.18 -49.62 -10.33
CA SER A 33 138.55 -50.11 -10.62
C SER A 33 138.73 -51.37 -11.50
N PRO A 34 139.01 -51.19 -12.81
CA PRO A 34 139.69 -52.21 -13.63
C PRO A 34 141.16 -52.38 -13.18
N SER A 35 141.61 -53.63 -13.01
CA SER A 35 143.00 -53.94 -12.66
C SER A 35 143.93 -53.79 -13.88
N TYR A 36 144.56 -52.62 -14.01
CA TYR A 36 145.59 -52.37 -15.02
C TYR A 36 146.96 -52.91 -14.56
N SER A 37 147.20 -54.21 -14.76
CA SER A 37 148.55 -54.75 -14.76
C SER A 37 149.28 -54.32 -16.03
N ASN A 38 150.40 -53.61 -15.89
CA ASN A 38 151.31 -53.39 -17.02
C ASN A 38 152.76 -53.16 -16.57
N SER A 39 153.70 -53.83 -17.23
CA SER A 39 155.11 -53.86 -16.84
C SER A 39 155.87 -52.62 -17.31
N TYR A 40 156.54 -51.94 -16.39
CA TYR A 40 157.33 -50.74 -16.69
C TYR A 40 158.75 -51.09 -17.11
N ASN A 41 159.03 -51.01 -18.42
CA ASN A 41 160.39 -50.88 -18.95
C ASN A 41 160.63 -49.44 -19.45
N GLY A 42 161.65 -48.80 -18.87
CA GLY A 42 161.88 -47.35 -18.97
C GLY A 42 162.32 -46.85 -20.34
N SER A 43 161.91 -45.63 -20.68
CA SER A 43 162.44 -44.82 -21.80
C SER A 43 162.05 -43.36 -21.59
N GLU A 44 163.02 -42.45 -21.59
CA GLU A 44 162.81 -41.05 -21.13
C GLU A 44 161.81 -40.25 -21.97
N SER A 45 161.66 -40.59 -23.25
CA SER A 45 160.63 -40.00 -24.13
C SER A 45 159.20 -40.21 -23.60
N LYS A 46 158.92 -41.36 -22.97
CA LYS A 46 157.63 -41.66 -22.34
C LYS A 46 157.41 -40.85 -21.07
N SER A 47 158.47 -40.45 -20.36
CA SER A 47 158.37 -39.64 -19.14
C SER A 47 157.77 -38.25 -19.41
N LYS A 48 158.20 -37.58 -20.50
CA LYS A 48 157.63 -36.29 -20.91
C LYS A 48 156.16 -36.42 -21.32
N ALA A 49 155.80 -37.47 -22.06
CA ALA A 49 154.41 -37.74 -22.43
C ALA A 49 153.53 -38.03 -21.21
N TYR A 50 154.03 -38.81 -20.25
CA TYR A 50 153.35 -39.10 -18.98
C TYR A 50 153.15 -37.83 -18.14
N ALA A 51 154.18 -36.99 -17.98
CA ALA A 51 154.06 -35.71 -17.29
C ALA A 51 153.04 -34.75 -17.95
N GLN A 52 152.98 -34.73 -19.28
CA GLN A 52 151.98 -33.94 -20.01
C GLN A 52 150.56 -34.52 -19.86
N ALA A 53 150.41 -35.85 -19.87
CA ALA A 53 149.14 -36.52 -19.60
C ALA A 53 148.65 -36.24 -18.17
N MET A 54 149.53 -36.30 -17.17
CA MET A 54 149.22 -35.99 -15.78
C MET A 54 148.80 -34.51 -15.60
N ARG A 55 149.42 -33.56 -16.31
CA ARG A 55 148.94 -32.16 -16.33
C ARG A 55 147.56 -32.02 -16.95
N LYS A 56 147.31 -32.63 -18.11
CA LYS A 56 145.97 -32.64 -18.73
C LYS A 56 144.92 -33.30 -17.84
N LEU A 57 145.30 -34.34 -17.10
CA LEU A 57 144.42 -34.99 -16.11
C LEU A 57 144.12 -34.04 -14.94
N GLN A 58 145.11 -33.33 -14.40
CA GLN A 58 144.92 -32.31 -13.35
C GLN A 58 144.08 -31.11 -13.83
N GLU A 59 144.28 -30.66 -15.07
CA GLU A 59 143.46 -29.62 -15.72
C GLU A 59 142.00 -30.10 -15.91
N HIS A 60 141.81 -31.35 -16.33
CA HIS A 60 140.47 -31.94 -16.48
C HIS A 60 139.77 -32.18 -15.13
N ILE A 61 140.50 -32.63 -14.10
CA ILE A 61 139.99 -32.73 -12.73
C ILE A 61 139.52 -31.37 -12.23
N ARG A 62 140.33 -30.31 -12.37
CA ARG A 62 139.92 -28.94 -12.01
C ARG A 62 138.69 -28.44 -12.79
N PHE A 63 138.58 -28.78 -14.07
CA PHE A 63 137.40 -28.48 -14.87
C PHE A 63 136.16 -29.22 -14.35
N LEU A 64 136.28 -30.50 -14.00
CA LEU A 64 135.19 -31.30 -13.41
C LEU A 64 134.81 -30.83 -11.99
N GLU A 65 135.78 -30.39 -11.19
CA GLU A 65 135.54 -29.77 -9.87
C GLU A 65 134.76 -28.45 -10.02
N GLN A 66 135.15 -27.59 -10.98
CA GLN A 66 134.44 -26.35 -11.29
C GLN A 66 133.04 -26.59 -11.85
N GLU A 67 132.87 -27.56 -12.75
CA GLU A 67 131.55 -27.92 -13.30
C GLU A 67 130.65 -28.56 -12.24
N ASN A 68 131.17 -29.42 -11.36
CA ASN A 68 130.40 -29.93 -10.22
C ASN A 68 129.98 -28.81 -9.27
N ALA A 69 130.87 -27.86 -8.96
CA ALA A 69 130.51 -26.70 -8.13
C ALA A 69 129.39 -25.86 -8.78
N ARG A 70 129.49 -25.61 -10.09
CA ARG A 70 128.47 -24.87 -10.87
C ARG A 70 127.15 -25.63 -11.00
N LEU A 71 127.18 -26.96 -11.14
CA LEU A 71 125.98 -27.80 -11.19
C LEU A 71 125.31 -27.90 -9.81
N LEU A 72 126.09 -27.98 -8.73
CA LEU A 72 125.60 -27.95 -7.35
C LEU A 72 124.97 -26.60 -7.01
N GLU A 73 125.62 -25.49 -7.38
CA GLU A 73 125.06 -24.14 -7.26
C GLU A 73 123.72 -24.04 -8.02
N LYS A 74 123.68 -24.45 -9.29
CA LYS A 74 122.47 -24.47 -10.11
C LYS A 74 121.37 -25.36 -9.52
N ALA A 75 121.71 -26.52 -8.94
CA ALA A 75 120.77 -27.40 -8.28
C ALA A 75 120.14 -26.72 -7.05
N ASN A 76 120.97 -26.19 -6.15
CA ASN A 76 120.55 -25.43 -4.97
C ASN A 76 119.67 -24.23 -5.35
N ASP A 77 120.00 -23.54 -6.44
CA ASP A 77 119.22 -22.40 -6.95
C ASP A 77 117.85 -22.81 -7.51
N SER A 78 117.78 -23.97 -8.19
CA SER A 78 116.51 -24.54 -8.66
C SER A 78 115.62 -25.05 -7.52
N GLU A 79 116.22 -25.67 -6.50
CA GLU A 79 115.55 -26.11 -5.28
C GLU A 79 114.98 -24.93 -4.48
N ARG A 80 115.77 -23.86 -4.30
CA ARG A 80 115.31 -22.61 -3.67
C ARG A 80 114.11 -21.99 -4.37
N ARG A 81 114.12 -21.94 -5.72
CA ARG A 81 112.99 -21.43 -6.51
C ARG A 81 111.74 -22.31 -6.34
N TYR A 82 111.92 -23.63 -6.36
CA TYR A 82 110.81 -24.57 -6.14
C TYR A 82 110.20 -24.44 -4.74
N PHE A 83 111.02 -24.29 -3.69
CA PHE A 83 110.52 -24.01 -2.33
C PHE A 83 109.78 -22.67 -2.24
N GLN A 84 110.30 -21.60 -2.85
CA GLN A 84 109.64 -20.30 -2.87
C GLN A 84 108.31 -20.33 -3.63
N GLU A 85 108.27 -20.97 -4.81
CA GLU A 85 107.04 -21.12 -5.59
C GLU A 85 105.99 -21.96 -4.83
N ARG A 86 106.43 -23.05 -4.18
CA ARG A 86 105.58 -23.85 -3.31
C ARG A 86 105.02 -22.99 -2.16
N GLU A 87 105.86 -22.26 -1.43
CA GLU A 87 105.43 -21.42 -0.31
C GLU A 87 104.44 -20.32 -0.75
N ILE A 88 104.68 -19.70 -1.90
CA ILE A 88 103.78 -18.71 -2.52
C ILE A 88 102.44 -19.34 -2.88
N ASN A 89 102.43 -20.53 -3.48
CA ASN A 89 101.19 -21.20 -3.89
C ASN A 89 100.43 -21.79 -2.69
N GLU A 90 101.12 -22.32 -1.69
CA GLU A 90 100.52 -22.77 -0.41
C GLU A 90 99.83 -21.61 0.32
N LYS A 91 100.46 -20.43 0.39
CA LYS A 91 99.83 -19.20 0.92
C LYS A 91 98.61 -18.75 0.12
N LYS A 92 98.65 -18.81 -1.22
CA LYS A 92 97.48 -18.50 -2.07
C LYS A 92 96.31 -19.44 -1.79
N TYR A 93 96.55 -20.75 -1.77
CA TYR A 93 95.48 -21.73 -1.54
C TYR A 93 94.90 -21.63 -0.13
N LEU A 94 95.71 -21.33 0.89
CA LEU A 94 95.20 -21.10 2.25
C LEU A 94 94.29 -19.86 2.35
N GLU A 95 94.66 -18.76 1.69
CA GLU A 95 93.81 -17.55 1.66
C GLU A 95 92.55 -17.75 0.77
N GLU A 96 92.65 -18.49 -0.33
CA GLU A 96 91.48 -18.89 -1.15
C GLU A 96 90.50 -19.78 -0.35
N ILE A 97 91.00 -20.78 0.38
CA ILE A 97 90.20 -21.62 1.28
C ILE A 97 89.51 -20.76 2.36
N LYS A 98 90.21 -19.76 2.92
CA LYS A 98 89.65 -18.81 3.89
C LYS A 98 88.54 -17.95 3.28
N ILE A 99 88.76 -17.35 2.11
CA ILE A 99 87.77 -16.55 1.39
C ILE A 99 86.53 -17.41 1.05
N LEU A 100 86.72 -18.64 0.57
CA LEU A 100 85.63 -19.57 0.29
C LEU A 100 84.88 -19.99 1.57
N SER A 101 85.56 -20.16 2.70
CA SER A 101 84.94 -20.45 4.00
C SER A 101 84.10 -19.28 4.52
N GLU A 102 84.59 -18.03 4.40
CA GLU A 102 83.83 -16.83 4.75
C GLU A 102 82.60 -16.63 3.84
N ASN A 103 82.75 -16.87 2.53
CA ASN A 103 81.64 -16.77 1.58
C ASN A 103 80.60 -17.88 1.80
N LEU A 104 81.02 -19.09 2.15
CA LEU A 104 80.12 -20.19 2.54
C LEU A 104 79.32 -19.82 3.79
N LYS A 105 79.96 -19.25 4.83
CA LYS A 105 79.26 -18.75 6.03
C LYS A 105 78.21 -17.69 5.69
N LYS A 106 78.58 -16.66 4.91
CA LYS A 106 77.65 -15.61 4.46
C LYS A 106 76.46 -16.19 3.69
N SER A 107 76.70 -17.19 2.84
CA SER A 107 75.63 -17.88 2.09
C SER A 107 74.72 -18.75 2.98
N GLN A 108 75.26 -19.36 4.04
CA GLN A 108 74.48 -20.14 5.02
C GLN A 108 73.64 -19.24 5.94
N GLU A 109 74.19 -18.08 6.31
CA GLU A 109 73.49 -17.05 7.09
C GLU A 109 72.33 -16.47 6.28
N ARG A 110 72.56 -16.03 5.03
CA ARG A 110 71.49 -15.54 4.16
C ARG A 110 70.44 -16.60 3.80
N LEU A 111 70.82 -17.89 3.73
CA LEU A 111 69.85 -18.98 3.58
C LEU A 111 68.91 -19.07 4.80
N ARG A 112 69.46 -19.01 6.03
CA ARG A 112 68.66 -19.03 7.26
C ARG A 112 67.71 -17.83 7.34
N GLU A 113 68.19 -16.63 7.01
CA GLU A 113 67.33 -15.43 6.94
C GLU A 113 66.13 -15.66 6.01
N LEU A 114 66.35 -16.23 4.82
CA LEU A 114 65.30 -16.54 3.85
C LEU A 114 64.35 -17.65 4.34
N GLU A 115 64.84 -18.66 5.05
CA GLU A 115 64.02 -19.71 5.67
C GLU A 115 63.13 -19.15 6.81
N GLU A 116 63.65 -18.21 7.60
CA GLU A 116 62.92 -17.49 8.64
C GLU A 116 61.89 -16.49 8.06
N GLU A 117 62.27 -15.72 7.03
CA GLU A 117 61.37 -14.85 6.24
C GLU A 117 60.22 -15.66 5.63
N HIS A 118 60.52 -16.78 4.95
CA HIS A 118 59.52 -17.68 4.35
C HIS A 118 58.58 -18.28 5.41
N SER A 119 59.13 -18.76 6.54
CA SER A 119 58.34 -19.26 7.66
C SER A 119 57.45 -18.18 8.29
N GLY A 120 57.91 -16.93 8.31
CA GLY A 120 57.12 -15.77 8.72
C GLY A 120 55.97 -15.47 7.76
N CYS A 121 56.22 -15.54 6.45
CA CYS A 121 55.20 -15.37 5.41
C CYS A 121 54.16 -16.48 5.44
N PHE A 122 54.56 -17.74 5.61
CA PHE A 122 53.65 -18.89 5.71
C PHE A 122 52.68 -18.77 6.91
N ARG A 123 53.18 -18.36 8.08
CA ARG A 123 52.32 -18.08 9.25
C ARG A 123 51.33 -16.94 9.01
N LYS A 124 51.74 -15.89 8.29
CA LYS A 124 50.83 -14.79 7.89
C LYS A 124 49.77 -15.28 6.90
N LEU A 125 50.13 -16.12 5.93
CA LEU A 125 49.20 -16.68 4.94
C LEU A 125 48.09 -17.48 5.64
N LEU A 126 48.43 -18.43 6.52
CA LEU A 126 47.45 -19.18 7.32
C LEU A 126 46.53 -18.25 8.13
N THR A 127 47.09 -17.20 8.73
CA THR A 127 46.31 -16.20 9.49
C THR A 127 45.31 -15.45 8.60
N PHE A 128 45.67 -15.15 7.34
CA PHE A 128 44.77 -14.54 6.38
C PHE A 128 43.72 -15.53 5.85
N GLU A 129 44.07 -16.78 5.60
CA GLU A 129 43.10 -17.81 5.21
C GLU A 129 42.00 -18.00 6.27
N ASP A 130 42.36 -18.02 7.56
CA ASP A 130 41.38 -18.15 8.64
C ASP A 130 40.53 -16.87 8.82
N GLN A 131 41.10 -15.69 8.54
CA GLN A 131 40.32 -14.44 8.46
C GLN A 131 39.35 -14.44 7.27
N VAL A 132 39.74 -15.00 6.12
CA VAL A 132 38.86 -15.16 4.94
C VAL A 132 37.70 -16.10 5.27
N LYS A 133 37.96 -17.30 5.79
CA LYS A 133 36.92 -18.28 6.22
C LYS A 133 35.94 -17.66 7.22
N LEU A 134 36.45 -16.88 8.17
CA LEU A 134 35.61 -16.15 9.14
C LEU A 134 34.75 -15.07 8.47
N LYS A 135 35.27 -14.36 7.45
CA LYS A 135 34.52 -13.34 6.71
C LYS A 135 33.48 -13.93 5.76
N GLU A 136 33.79 -15.04 5.09
CA GLU A 136 32.82 -15.81 4.30
C GLU A 136 31.66 -16.30 5.17
N SER A 137 31.96 -16.85 6.35
CA SER A 137 30.94 -17.25 7.34
C SER A 137 30.06 -16.06 7.80
N GLN A 138 30.65 -14.90 8.05
CA GLN A 138 29.91 -13.67 8.39
C GLN A 138 29.03 -13.16 7.23
N ILE A 139 29.49 -13.26 5.98
CA ILE A 139 28.70 -12.89 4.79
C ILE A 139 27.51 -13.85 4.64
N ASN A 140 27.74 -15.17 4.72
CA ASN A 140 26.68 -16.18 4.63
C ASN A 140 25.59 -15.97 5.69
N HIS A 141 25.93 -15.58 6.92
CA HIS A 141 24.95 -15.24 7.96
C HIS A 141 24.12 -14.02 7.58
N LEU A 142 24.76 -12.95 7.11
CA LEU A 142 24.09 -11.71 6.70
C LEU A 142 23.19 -11.90 5.46
N GLU A 143 23.57 -12.79 4.53
CA GLU A 143 22.72 -13.17 3.40
C GLU A 143 21.47 -13.94 3.84
N ILE A 144 21.61 -14.83 4.83
CA ILE A 144 20.47 -15.54 5.46
C ILE A 144 19.56 -14.55 6.18
N ASP A 145 20.10 -13.63 6.98
CA ASP A 145 19.30 -12.60 7.67
C ASP A 145 18.58 -11.67 6.70
N ALA A 146 19.26 -11.22 5.63
CA ALA A 146 18.67 -10.39 4.59
C ALA A 146 17.54 -11.12 3.84
N LYS A 147 17.71 -12.43 3.57
CA LYS A 147 16.65 -13.28 3.01
C LYS A 147 15.48 -13.42 3.97
N ASN A 148 15.72 -13.77 5.24
CA ASN A 148 14.66 -13.92 6.25
C ASN A 148 13.87 -12.61 6.42
N THR A 149 14.56 -11.47 6.44
CA THR A 149 13.94 -10.13 6.51
C THR A 149 13.09 -9.83 5.27
N LYS A 150 13.58 -10.17 4.08
CA LYS A 150 12.82 -10.03 2.83
C LYS A 150 11.57 -10.92 2.81
N ASP A 151 11.69 -12.17 3.23
CA ASP A 151 10.57 -13.13 3.24
C ASP A 151 9.50 -12.70 4.28
N GLN A 152 9.90 -12.15 5.43
CA GLN A 152 8.99 -11.50 6.39
C GLN A 152 8.28 -10.27 5.77
N LEU A 153 8.99 -9.39 5.08
CA LEU A 153 8.39 -8.22 4.41
C LEU A 153 7.39 -8.61 3.29
N LEU A 154 7.55 -9.78 2.67
CA LEU A 154 6.56 -10.32 1.73
C LEU A 154 5.27 -10.76 2.45
N ILE A 155 5.40 -11.46 3.58
CA ILE A 155 4.28 -11.87 4.44
C ILE A 155 3.52 -10.64 4.96
N ASP A 156 4.23 -9.61 5.43
CA ASP A 156 3.61 -8.37 5.92
C ASP A 156 2.89 -7.59 4.80
N ASN A 157 3.42 -7.61 3.59
CA ASN A 157 2.78 -7.03 2.41
C ASN A 157 1.47 -7.75 2.05
N GLU A 158 1.42 -9.08 2.16
CA GLU A 158 0.22 -9.88 1.96
C GLU A 158 -0.83 -9.67 3.06
N ASN A 159 -0.40 -9.64 4.33
CA ASN A 159 -1.25 -9.28 5.47
C ASN A 159 -1.89 -7.89 5.30
N LEU A 160 -1.13 -6.89 4.83
CA LEU A 160 -1.66 -5.54 4.56
C LEU A 160 -2.66 -5.52 3.40
N LYS A 161 -2.43 -6.29 2.31
CA LYS A 161 -3.41 -6.45 1.22
C LYS A 161 -4.72 -7.06 1.73
N LEU A 162 -4.65 -8.15 2.49
CA LEU A 162 -5.83 -8.79 3.07
C LEU A 162 -6.58 -7.85 4.02
N ARG A 163 -5.87 -7.00 4.77
CA ARG A 163 -6.48 -5.96 5.62
C ARG A 163 -7.17 -4.86 4.80
N ILE A 164 -6.56 -4.40 3.71
CA ILE A 164 -7.15 -3.42 2.77
C ILE A 164 -8.41 -4.01 2.11
N GLU A 165 -8.36 -5.25 1.64
CA GLU A 165 -9.54 -5.94 1.10
C GLU A 165 -10.67 -6.05 2.12
N HIS A 166 -10.36 -6.41 3.37
CA HIS A 166 -11.36 -6.49 4.43
C HIS A 166 -12.02 -5.15 4.71
N LEU A 167 -11.24 -4.06 4.79
CA LEU A 167 -11.76 -2.71 4.98
C LEU A 167 -12.60 -2.23 3.77
N ASN A 168 -12.18 -2.54 2.54
CA ASN A 168 -12.94 -2.22 1.33
C ASN A 168 -14.29 -2.98 1.29
N ARG A 169 -14.33 -4.25 1.74
CA ARG A 169 -15.58 -5.01 1.89
C ARG A 169 -16.49 -4.41 2.97
N GLN A 170 -15.93 -3.96 4.10
CA GLN A 170 -16.69 -3.25 5.14
C GLN A 170 -17.29 -1.93 4.63
N LEU A 171 -16.51 -1.15 3.88
CA LEU A 171 -16.95 0.12 3.30
C LEU A 171 -18.04 -0.09 2.23
N ALA A 172 -17.89 -1.11 1.37
CA ALA A 172 -18.92 -1.47 0.39
C ALA A 172 -20.24 -1.90 1.06
N ASN A 173 -20.17 -2.66 2.17
CA ASN A 173 -21.35 -3.02 2.95
C ASN A 173 -22.01 -1.79 3.59
N SER A 174 -21.22 -0.90 4.21
CA SER A 174 -21.73 0.36 4.80
C SER A 174 -22.42 1.25 3.76
N SER A 175 -21.85 1.36 2.55
CA SER A 175 -22.47 2.08 1.43
C SER A 175 -23.82 1.48 1.03
N GLY A 176 -23.95 0.15 1.02
CA GLY A 176 -25.21 -0.53 0.75
C GLY A 176 -26.27 -0.33 1.85
N ASP A 177 -25.85 -0.31 3.12
CA ASP A 177 -26.74 0.01 4.25
C ASP A 177 -27.18 1.49 4.22
N GLU A 178 -26.29 2.41 3.83
CA GLU A 178 -26.60 3.84 3.61
C GLU A 178 -27.59 4.04 2.46
N GLU A 179 -27.39 3.40 1.30
CA GLU A 179 -28.37 3.39 0.19
C GLU A 179 -29.73 2.82 0.64
N ALA A 180 -29.72 1.72 1.42
CA ALA A 180 -30.93 1.10 1.96
C ALA A 180 -31.61 1.95 3.05
N LEU A 181 -30.91 2.89 3.69
CA LEU A 181 -31.48 3.88 4.61
C LEU A 181 -32.04 5.08 3.83
N LEU A 182 -31.33 5.59 2.82
CA LEU A 182 -31.80 6.66 1.93
C LEU A 182 -33.12 6.26 1.24
N GLY A 183 -33.20 5.05 0.68
CA GLY A 183 -34.44 4.55 0.07
C GLY A 183 -35.62 4.39 1.06
N LYS A 184 -35.35 4.22 2.37
CA LYS A 184 -36.38 4.27 3.42
C LYS A 184 -36.80 5.70 3.72
N ILE A 185 -35.85 6.65 3.78
CA ILE A 185 -36.12 8.08 3.97
C ILE A 185 -37.01 8.61 2.83
N GLU A 186 -36.63 8.40 1.57
CA GLU A 186 -37.42 8.78 0.40
C GLU A 186 -38.84 8.18 0.41
N LYS A 187 -39.00 6.97 0.95
CA LYS A 187 -40.31 6.33 1.10
C LYS A 187 -41.13 7.07 2.17
N CYS A 188 -40.56 7.29 3.35
CA CYS A 188 -41.22 8.00 4.45
C CYS A 188 -41.58 9.45 4.07
N GLU A 189 -40.76 10.13 3.27
CA GLU A 189 -41.06 11.48 2.76
C GLU A 189 -42.22 11.49 1.77
N ARG A 190 -42.32 10.49 0.87
CA ARG A 190 -43.49 10.32 -0.01
C ARG A 190 -44.76 9.99 0.77
N GLU A 191 -44.68 9.11 1.76
CA GLU A 191 -45.82 8.76 2.63
C GLU A 191 -46.28 9.99 3.44
N LYS A 192 -45.34 10.77 3.99
CA LYS A 192 -45.60 12.08 4.64
C LYS A 192 -46.29 13.05 3.69
N GLY A 193 -45.83 13.20 2.45
CA GLY A 193 -46.44 14.08 1.45
C GLY A 193 -47.89 13.69 1.10
N MET A 194 -48.18 12.39 0.98
CA MET A 194 -49.56 11.91 0.79
C MET A 194 -50.44 12.19 2.02
N LEU A 195 -49.92 11.98 3.24
CA LEU A 195 -50.64 12.27 4.48
C LEU A 195 -50.90 13.77 4.66
N GLN A 196 -49.97 14.65 4.30
CA GLN A 196 -50.18 16.10 4.28
C GLN A 196 -51.29 16.49 3.29
N SER A 197 -51.27 15.92 2.08
CA SER A 197 -52.32 16.15 1.07
C SER A 197 -53.72 15.71 1.56
N GLU A 198 -53.79 14.60 2.29
CA GLU A 198 -55.05 14.11 2.89
C GLU A 198 -55.52 15.00 4.06
N ILE A 199 -54.60 15.51 4.88
CA ILE A 199 -54.92 16.50 5.94
C ILE A 199 -55.47 17.79 5.33
N GLU A 200 -54.87 18.30 4.24
CA GLU A 200 -55.40 19.46 3.51
C GLU A 200 -56.79 19.19 2.93
N ARG A 201 -57.02 18.00 2.36
CA ARG A 201 -58.34 17.57 1.86
C ARG A 201 -59.40 17.54 2.97
N LEU A 202 -59.05 16.99 4.14
CA LEU A 202 -59.94 16.92 5.30
C LEU A 202 -60.20 18.28 5.94
N ASN A 203 -59.21 19.18 6.00
CA ASN A 203 -59.38 20.55 6.47
C ASN A 203 -60.31 21.35 5.55
N ASN A 204 -60.15 21.22 4.22
CA ASN A 204 -61.05 21.84 3.25
C ASN A 204 -62.49 21.30 3.37
N TRP A 205 -62.65 20.00 3.60
CA TRP A 205 -63.96 19.38 3.84
C TRP A 205 -64.62 19.87 5.13
N ASN A 206 -63.88 19.91 6.24
CA ASN A 206 -64.36 20.43 7.52
C ASN A 206 -64.77 21.90 7.40
N HIS A 207 -63.98 22.73 6.72
CA HIS A 207 -64.29 24.14 6.49
C HIS A 207 -65.54 24.34 5.60
N GLN A 208 -65.87 23.39 4.72
CA GLN A 208 -67.16 23.40 4.01
C GLN A 208 -68.30 23.01 4.94
N LEU A 209 -68.16 21.93 5.73
CA LEU A 209 -69.17 21.55 6.73
C LEU A 209 -69.44 22.66 7.76
N GLU A 210 -68.44 23.46 8.14
CA GLU A 210 -68.62 24.65 8.98
C GLU A 210 -69.50 25.73 8.32
N LYS A 211 -69.39 25.93 6.99
CA LYS A 211 -70.24 26.85 6.24
C LYS A 211 -71.66 26.33 6.15
N ASP A 212 -71.81 25.05 5.82
CA ASP A 212 -73.11 24.39 5.70
C ASP A 212 -73.84 24.38 7.06
N LEU A 213 -73.11 24.15 8.15
CA LEU A 213 -73.61 24.24 9.53
C LEU A 213 -74.03 25.67 9.89
N LYS A 214 -73.20 26.69 9.59
CA LYS A 214 -73.53 28.09 9.82
C LYS A 214 -74.76 28.52 9.03
N PHE A 215 -74.87 28.13 7.76
CA PHE A 215 -76.03 28.38 6.92
C PHE A 215 -77.30 27.70 7.45
N ALA A 216 -77.20 26.44 7.92
CA ALA A 216 -78.31 25.74 8.56
C ALA A 216 -78.73 26.38 9.90
N GLN A 217 -77.79 26.87 10.70
CA GLN A 217 -78.04 27.61 11.94
C GLN A 217 -78.71 28.96 11.66
N GLU A 218 -78.18 29.75 10.72
CA GLU A 218 -78.73 31.03 10.29
C GLU A 218 -80.15 30.85 9.73
N ARG A 219 -80.36 29.87 8.84
CA ARG A 219 -81.67 29.48 8.36
C ARG A 219 -82.63 29.12 9.50
N SER A 220 -82.20 28.29 10.46
CA SER A 220 -83.03 27.91 11.62
C SER A 220 -83.36 29.10 12.52
N MET A 221 -82.44 30.06 12.68
CA MET A 221 -82.68 31.30 13.41
C MET A 221 -83.68 32.21 12.67
N ASN A 222 -83.57 32.32 11.35
CA ASN A 222 -84.51 33.08 10.53
C ASN A 222 -85.91 32.43 10.54
N GLU A 223 -86.01 31.10 10.41
CA GLU A 223 -87.27 30.36 10.56
C GLU A 223 -87.89 30.56 11.95
N LYS A 224 -87.09 30.55 13.04
CA LYS A 224 -87.57 30.89 14.40
C LYS A 224 -88.07 32.33 14.50
N GLN A 225 -87.37 33.31 13.93
CA GLN A 225 -87.79 34.71 13.94
C GLN A 225 -89.10 34.92 13.17
N ILE A 226 -89.28 34.23 12.04
CA ILE A 226 -90.54 34.23 11.27
C ILE A 226 -91.67 33.65 12.14
N ILE A 227 -91.49 32.46 12.71
CA ILE A 227 -92.48 31.81 13.58
C ILE A 227 -92.83 32.69 14.80
N GLN A 228 -91.83 33.34 15.41
CA GLN A 228 -92.05 34.25 16.54
C GLN A 228 -92.83 35.51 16.14
N LYS A 229 -92.56 36.07 14.95
CA LYS A 229 -93.29 37.22 14.40
C LYS A 229 -94.73 36.86 14.03
N ASP A 230 -94.93 35.68 13.42
CA ASP A 230 -96.26 35.15 13.09
C ASP A 230 -97.08 34.89 14.36
N PHE A 231 -96.44 34.34 15.41
CA PHE A 231 -97.04 34.18 16.74
C PHE A 231 -97.46 35.53 17.33
N GLN A 232 -96.57 36.52 17.37
CA GLN A 232 -96.87 37.88 17.86
C GLN A 232 -98.00 38.56 17.05
N SER A 233 -98.06 38.34 15.74
CA SER A 233 -99.12 38.84 14.88
C SER A 233 -100.46 38.14 15.15
N ALA A 234 -100.45 36.83 15.41
CA ALA A 234 -101.64 36.07 15.79
C ALA A 234 -102.15 36.46 17.19
N GLU A 235 -101.25 36.60 18.16
CA GLU A 235 -101.52 37.09 19.52
C GLU A 235 -102.13 38.49 19.49
N SER A 236 -101.54 39.43 18.74
CA SER A 236 -102.09 40.78 18.54
C SER A 236 -103.49 40.76 17.90
N SER A 237 -103.72 39.88 16.92
CA SER A 237 -105.04 39.72 16.29
C SER A 237 -106.09 39.10 17.23
N LEU A 238 -105.68 38.19 18.12
CA LEU A 238 -106.55 37.59 19.13
C LEU A 238 -106.86 38.57 20.26
N LEU A 239 -105.89 39.37 20.72
CA LEU A 239 -106.11 40.45 21.69
C LEU A 239 -107.10 41.48 21.15
N SER A 240 -106.88 41.99 19.93
CA SER A 240 -107.81 42.93 19.29
C SER A 240 -109.23 42.36 19.09
N LYS A 241 -109.36 41.06 18.77
CA LYS A 241 -110.67 40.38 18.74
C LYS A 241 -111.31 40.26 20.12
N ASN A 242 -110.52 39.99 21.16
CA ASN A 242 -111.00 39.92 22.53
C ASN A 242 -111.46 41.30 23.04
N GLU A 243 -110.78 42.39 22.67
CA GLU A 243 -111.23 43.76 22.96
C GLU A 243 -112.59 44.05 22.31
N VAL A 244 -112.75 43.75 21.02
CA VAL A 244 -114.03 43.91 20.30
C VAL A 244 -115.14 43.03 20.92
N LEU A 245 -114.83 41.81 21.36
CA LEU A 245 -115.78 40.94 22.04
C LEU A 245 -116.13 41.44 23.46
N LEU A 246 -115.18 42.01 24.19
CA LEU A 246 -115.41 42.63 25.50
C LEU A 246 -116.27 43.89 25.39
N ASP A 247 -116.08 44.71 24.35
CA ASP A 247 -116.96 45.85 24.09
C ASP A 247 -118.37 45.44 23.65
N GLN A 248 -118.50 44.37 22.85
CA GLN A 248 -119.81 43.76 22.57
C GLN A 248 -120.48 43.21 23.84
N ILE A 249 -119.71 42.59 24.75
CA ILE A 249 -120.23 42.13 26.05
C ILE A 249 -120.69 43.34 26.90
N ARG A 250 -119.89 44.40 27.01
CA ARG A 250 -120.28 45.65 27.70
C ARG A 250 -121.55 46.26 27.10
N GLU A 251 -121.67 46.30 25.77
CA GLU A 251 -122.86 46.81 25.10
C GLU A 251 -124.10 45.94 25.40
N LEU A 252 -123.94 44.62 25.42
CA LEU A 252 -124.98 43.67 25.82
C LEU A 252 -125.34 43.77 27.31
N GLU A 253 -124.37 44.01 28.20
CA GLU A 253 -124.59 44.26 29.63
C GLU A 253 -125.35 45.56 29.86
N ILE A 254 -125.00 46.64 29.14
CA ILE A 254 -125.72 47.92 29.16
C ILE A 254 -127.16 47.73 28.65
N LYS A 255 -127.35 46.99 27.55
CA LYS A 255 -128.69 46.64 27.03
C LYS A 255 -129.48 45.81 28.04
N ASN A 256 -128.86 44.81 28.67
CA ASN A 256 -129.51 43.95 29.67
C ASN A 256 -129.83 44.71 30.97
N LEU A 257 -129.00 45.67 31.39
CA LEU A 257 -129.29 46.62 32.46
C LEU A 257 -130.44 47.58 32.10
N SER A 258 -130.52 48.01 30.83
CA SER A 258 -131.63 48.84 30.34
C SER A 258 -132.93 48.04 30.34
N ILE A 259 -132.94 46.84 29.77
CA ILE A 259 -134.07 45.90 29.78
C ILE A 259 -134.42 45.50 31.23
N GLY A 260 -133.44 45.39 32.12
CA GLY A 260 -133.66 45.13 33.56
C GLY A 260 -134.36 46.29 34.27
N LYS A 261 -134.00 47.54 33.96
CA LYS A 261 -134.69 48.75 34.45
C LYS A 261 -136.09 48.89 33.87
N GLU A 262 -136.25 48.62 32.57
CA GLU A 262 -137.52 48.66 31.85
C GLU A 262 -138.48 47.56 32.38
N ASN A 263 -137.97 46.34 32.59
CA ASN A 263 -138.70 45.28 33.29
C ASN A 263 -139.00 45.63 34.76
N SER A 264 -138.11 46.32 35.48
CA SER A 264 -138.43 46.81 36.84
C SER A 264 -139.55 47.83 36.80
N MET A 265 -139.51 48.79 35.87
CA MET A 265 -140.59 49.75 35.62
C MET A 265 -141.90 49.04 35.28
N HIS A 266 -141.89 48.04 34.39
CA HIS A 266 -143.08 47.26 34.07
C HIS A 266 -143.55 46.41 35.25
N ILE A 267 -142.66 45.85 36.07
CA ILE A 267 -143.03 45.13 37.30
C ILE A 267 -143.65 46.09 38.32
N ASP A 268 -143.13 47.31 38.48
CA ASP A 268 -143.68 48.31 39.40
C ASP A 268 -144.98 48.94 38.87
N GLN A 269 -145.11 49.10 37.55
CA GLN A 269 -146.36 49.47 36.88
C GLN A 269 -147.40 48.35 36.97
N ILE A 270 -147.01 47.09 36.86
CA ILE A 270 -147.86 45.92 37.12
C ILE A 270 -148.24 45.85 38.60
N ARG A 271 -147.33 46.12 39.55
CA ARG A 271 -147.64 46.21 40.99
C ARG A 271 -148.54 47.41 41.35
N PHE A 272 -148.47 48.49 40.57
CA PHE A 272 -149.36 49.63 40.68
C PHE A 272 -150.75 49.25 40.19
N LEU A 273 -150.85 48.75 38.95
CA LEU A 273 -152.09 48.27 38.34
C LEU A 273 -152.71 47.10 39.13
N GLN A 274 -151.92 46.24 39.76
CA GLN A 274 -152.40 45.17 40.65
C GLN A 274 -152.95 45.72 41.96
N ARG A 275 -152.33 46.76 42.55
CA ARG A 275 -152.91 47.48 43.70
C ARG A 275 -154.20 48.18 43.30
N GLU A 276 -154.20 48.91 42.21
CA GLU A 276 -155.38 49.58 41.65
C GLU A 276 -156.51 48.58 41.38
N ILE A 277 -156.22 47.42 40.79
CA ILE A 277 -157.18 46.33 40.60
C ILE A 277 -157.68 45.75 41.94
N GLU A 278 -156.82 45.61 42.94
CA GLU A 278 -157.21 45.05 44.25
C GLU A 278 -157.97 46.07 45.13
N ASP A 279 -157.68 47.37 45.00
CA ASP A 279 -158.43 48.49 45.60
C ASP A 279 -159.82 48.62 44.92
N LEU A 280 -159.88 48.48 43.59
CA LEU A 280 -161.13 48.43 42.82
C LEU A 280 -161.97 47.18 43.15
N ARG A 281 -161.33 46.02 43.37
CA ARG A 281 -162.00 44.78 43.85
C ARG A 281 -162.52 44.94 45.27
N SER A 282 -161.72 45.52 46.16
CA SER A 282 -162.13 45.84 47.55
C SER A 282 -163.35 46.75 47.59
N SER A 283 -163.58 47.52 46.51
CA SER A 283 -164.71 48.43 46.36
C SER A 283 -165.98 47.82 45.75
N ARG A 284 -165.98 46.57 45.24
CA ARG A 284 -167.19 45.97 44.60
C ARG A 284 -167.29 44.43 44.65
N SER A 285 -168.17 43.97 45.54
CA SER A 285 -169.25 43.00 45.28
C SER A 285 -168.99 41.70 44.47
N LEU A 286 -168.84 40.59 45.23
CA LEU A 286 -169.50 39.28 45.03
C LEU A 286 -169.20 38.40 43.77
N THR A 287 -169.51 37.10 43.94
CA THR A 287 -169.67 36.02 42.93
C THR A 287 -168.46 35.40 42.20
N ALA A 288 -167.95 34.30 42.78
CA ALA A 288 -168.01 32.91 42.25
C ALA A 288 -167.29 32.42 40.94
N ARG A 289 -166.59 31.28 41.12
CA ARG A 289 -166.50 30.06 40.25
C ARG A 289 -165.66 30.02 38.94
N ASN A 290 -164.62 29.18 39.01
CA ASN A 290 -164.32 27.99 38.17
C ASN A 290 -163.96 28.08 36.66
N VAL A 291 -163.25 27.00 36.24
CA VAL A 291 -163.14 26.36 34.89
C VAL A 291 -161.78 26.50 34.15
N SER A 292 -161.39 25.36 33.56
CA SER A 292 -160.15 24.93 32.84
C SER A 292 -160.03 25.45 31.37
N PRO A 293 -159.11 24.99 30.46
CA PRO A 293 -158.10 23.90 30.50
C PRO A 293 -156.72 24.10 29.78
N LYS A 294 -155.91 23.01 29.79
CA LYS A 294 -154.86 22.49 28.84
C LYS A 294 -155.04 22.80 27.32
N PRO A 295 -154.13 22.42 26.36
CA PRO A 295 -152.72 21.88 26.39
C PRO A 295 -151.78 22.65 25.38
N ARG A 296 -150.81 22.20 24.52
CA ARG A 296 -150.09 20.92 24.14
C ARG A 296 -148.85 21.17 23.20
N VAL A 297 -147.78 20.34 23.26
CA VAL A 297 -146.69 20.04 22.23
C VAL A 297 -145.88 21.22 21.60
N THR A 298 -144.78 21.10 20.79
CA THR A 298 -144.09 19.97 20.08
C THR A 298 -142.59 20.27 19.79
N SER A 299 -141.71 19.24 19.86
CA SER A 299 -140.65 18.80 18.87
C SER A 299 -139.63 19.81 18.22
N THR A 300 -138.52 19.47 17.50
CA THR A 300 -137.87 18.20 17.06
C THR A 300 -136.41 18.39 16.53
N VAL A 301 -135.68 17.27 16.34
CA VAL A 301 -134.65 16.99 15.29
C VAL A 301 -133.17 17.45 15.49
N THR A 302 -132.25 16.65 14.91
CA THR A 302 -130.78 16.71 14.96
C THR A 302 -130.16 16.87 13.55
N PRO A 303 -128.81 16.97 13.40
CA PRO A 303 -127.98 15.80 13.08
C PRO A 303 -126.56 15.88 13.76
N LYS A 304 -125.45 15.18 13.43
CA LYS A 304 -125.07 14.12 12.45
C LYS A 304 -123.91 13.24 13.01
N LYS A 305 -123.09 12.63 12.13
CA LYS A 305 -121.85 11.79 12.33
C LYS A 305 -120.99 11.91 11.03
N PRO A 306 -119.72 11.41 10.86
CA PRO A 306 -119.00 10.23 11.43
C PRO A 306 -117.62 10.57 12.06
N ALA A 307 -116.74 9.70 12.62
CA ALA A 307 -116.58 8.24 12.87
C ALA A 307 -115.52 7.46 12.02
N LEU A 308 -114.47 6.91 12.67
CA LEU A 308 -113.53 5.75 12.40
C LEU A 308 -112.38 5.82 13.45
N ARG A 309 -111.91 4.79 14.19
CA ARG A 309 -111.11 3.55 13.90
C ARG A 309 -109.71 3.82 13.29
N THR A 310 -108.58 3.20 13.69
CA THR A 310 -108.30 1.93 14.46
C THR A 310 -106.89 1.89 15.12
N LYS A 311 -106.63 0.88 15.99
CA LYS A 311 -105.38 0.10 16.36
C LYS A 311 -104.01 0.49 15.73
N SER A 312 -102.80 0.23 16.26
CA SER A 312 -102.20 -0.74 17.24
C SER A 312 -100.78 -0.24 17.67
N ALA A 313 -100.27 -0.38 18.90
CA ALA A 313 -99.73 -1.55 19.63
C ALA A 313 -98.35 -2.15 19.19
N ILE A 314 -97.28 -1.79 19.95
CA ILE A 314 -96.19 -2.64 20.51
C ILE A 314 -95.10 -3.28 19.58
N LYS A 315 -93.83 -3.25 20.07
CA LYS A 315 -92.56 -3.85 19.55
C LYS A 315 -91.99 -3.21 18.27
N GLY A 316 -90.67 -3.15 18.03
CA GLY A 316 -89.51 -3.45 18.89
C GLY A 316 -88.76 -4.76 18.54
N LYS A 317 -87.64 -4.65 17.82
CA LYS A 317 -86.52 -5.63 17.80
C LYS A 317 -85.31 -5.11 17.01
N ASP A 318 -84.15 -5.65 17.33
CA ASP A 318 -82.88 -5.52 16.60
C ASP A 318 -82.90 -6.32 15.29
N LEU A 319 -81.99 -5.99 14.35
CA LEU A 319 -80.89 -6.91 14.02
C LEU A 319 -79.87 -6.28 13.06
N SER A 320 -78.63 -6.78 13.17
CA SER A 320 -77.53 -6.52 12.25
C SER A 320 -77.70 -7.29 10.93
N HIS A 321 -77.10 -6.77 9.86
CA HIS A 321 -76.61 -7.60 8.77
C HIS A 321 -75.26 -7.09 8.26
N SER A 322 -74.43 -8.02 7.80
CA SER A 322 -73.04 -7.79 7.42
C SER A 322 -72.68 -8.60 6.15
N LEU A 323 -71.49 -8.30 5.62
CA LEU A 323 -70.69 -9.06 4.64
C LEU A 323 -70.90 -8.86 3.11
N SER A 324 -69.73 -8.60 2.52
CA SER A 324 -69.14 -9.18 1.28
C SER A 324 -69.59 -8.76 -0.12
N SER A 325 -68.60 -8.23 -0.86
CA SER A 325 -68.27 -8.54 -2.25
C SER A 325 -66.77 -8.27 -2.42
N SER A 326 -65.86 -9.25 -2.45
CA SER A 326 -65.61 -10.27 -3.48
C SER A 326 -64.82 -9.75 -4.70
N THR A 327 -63.50 -9.94 -4.61
CA THR A 327 -62.53 -10.23 -5.69
C THR A 327 -62.91 -9.97 -7.16
N PHE A 328 -62.01 -9.29 -7.89
CA PHE A 328 -61.72 -9.62 -9.30
C PHE A 328 -60.19 -9.67 -9.53
N ARG A 329 -59.76 -10.45 -10.52
CA ARG A 329 -58.35 -10.65 -10.93
C ARG A 329 -58.19 -10.43 -12.43
N ALA A 330 -56.93 -10.15 -12.82
CA ALA A 330 -56.25 -10.56 -14.05
C ALA A 330 -56.04 -9.54 -15.21
N ASN A 331 -54.77 -9.53 -15.64
CA ASN A 331 -54.24 -9.31 -17.00
C ASN A 331 -54.34 -7.94 -17.67
N ARG A 332 -53.17 -7.36 -17.98
CA ARG A 332 -52.52 -7.56 -19.31
C ARG A 332 -51.00 -7.33 -19.28
N HIS A 333 -50.32 -7.84 -20.31
CA HIS A 333 -48.88 -7.68 -20.56
C HIS A 333 -48.54 -6.29 -21.11
N ILE A 334 -47.31 -5.84 -20.86
CA ILE A 334 -46.44 -5.26 -21.91
C ILE A 334 -45.06 -5.93 -21.79
N ASN A 335 -44.32 -6.05 -22.90
CA ASN A 335 -43.06 -6.75 -23.04
C ASN A 335 -42.08 -5.85 -23.82
N LEU A 336 -40.89 -5.56 -23.28
CA LEU A 336 -39.71 -4.86 -23.86
C LEU A 336 -38.73 -4.54 -22.71
N GLY A 337 -37.40 -4.49 -22.87
CA GLY A 337 -36.59 -4.81 -24.04
C GLY A 337 -35.12 -5.02 -23.63
N CYS A 338 -34.51 -6.08 -24.15
CA CYS A 338 -33.13 -6.51 -23.87
C CYS A 338 -32.07 -5.59 -24.51
N PHE A 339 -31.00 -5.25 -23.78
CA PHE A 339 -29.68 -5.04 -24.38
C PHE A 339 -28.54 -5.46 -23.43
N LYS A 340 -27.80 -6.50 -23.83
CA LYS A 340 -26.39 -6.70 -23.45
C LYS A 340 -25.50 -6.45 -24.67
N ARG A 341 -24.28 -5.97 -24.48
CA ARG A 341 -23.21 -6.01 -25.50
C ARG A 341 -21.85 -6.23 -24.85
N ASP A 342 -21.31 -7.42 -25.04
CA ASP A 342 -19.88 -7.71 -24.94
C ASP A 342 -19.33 -7.81 -26.37
N THR A 343 -18.25 -7.10 -26.69
CA THR A 343 -17.49 -7.28 -27.96
C THR A 343 -16.01 -6.96 -27.77
N SER A 344 -15.17 -8.01 -27.90
CA SER A 344 -13.86 -8.06 -28.60
C SER A 344 -13.02 -6.77 -28.71
N LYS A 345 -11.78 -6.71 -28.19
CA LYS A 345 -10.55 -7.37 -28.73
C LYS A 345 -10.36 -7.23 -30.26
N GLU A 346 -9.53 -6.26 -30.69
CA GLU A 346 -8.45 -6.35 -31.71
C GLU A 346 -7.94 -4.94 -32.08
N SER A 347 -6.97 -4.77 -33.00
CA SER A 347 -5.52 -4.92 -32.78
C SER A 347 -4.73 -4.14 -33.87
N ILE A 348 -3.42 -3.94 -33.68
CA ILE A 348 -2.38 -3.78 -34.73
C ILE A 348 -2.35 -2.49 -35.61
N ARG A 349 -1.12 -1.98 -35.84
CA ARG A 349 -0.64 -0.95 -36.82
C ARG A 349 -1.21 0.48 -36.67
N SER A 350 -0.44 1.54 -36.42
CA SER A 350 0.80 2.08 -37.03
C SER A 350 0.59 2.79 -38.39
N GLY A 351 0.83 4.10 -38.47
CA GLY A 351 0.58 4.89 -39.68
C GLY A 351 1.06 6.35 -39.60
N SER A 352 2.37 6.54 -39.42
CA SER A 352 3.12 7.81 -39.44
C SER A 352 2.53 8.96 -40.29
N HIS A 353 2.27 10.12 -39.64
CA HIS A 353 2.16 11.44 -40.29
C HIS A 353 2.65 12.54 -39.32
N SER A 354 3.87 13.05 -39.51
CA SER A 354 4.41 14.18 -38.73
C SER A 354 5.21 15.13 -39.61
N ARG A 355 4.55 16.12 -40.20
CA ARG A 355 5.22 17.27 -40.83
C ARG A 355 5.67 18.27 -39.76
N SER A 356 6.93 18.67 -39.84
CA SER A 356 7.48 19.98 -39.49
C SER A 356 6.67 20.92 -38.56
N VAL A 357 7.10 21.03 -37.30
CA VAL A 357 7.32 22.33 -36.61
C VAL A 357 8.53 22.17 -35.68
N SER A 358 9.43 23.15 -35.66
CA SER A 358 10.51 23.27 -34.67
C SER A 358 10.12 24.31 -33.60
N PRO A 359 9.78 23.91 -32.36
CA PRO A 359 9.51 24.86 -31.28
C PRO A 359 10.81 25.45 -30.73
N LYS A 360 10.80 26.73 -30.38
CA LYS A 360 11.75 27.26 -29.39
C LYS A 360 11.40 26.70 -28.00
N PRO A 361 12.37 26.53 -27.08
CA PRO A 361 12.10 26.04 -25.74
C PRO A 361 11.23 27.01 -24.92
N ASN A 362 10.69 26.49 -23.81
CA ASN A 362 9.85 27.14 -22.78
C ASN A 362 8.34 26.87 -22.88
N SER A 363 7.95 25.60 -22.78
CA SER A 363 6.68 25.22 -22.14
C SER A 363 6.88 23.92 -21.35
N ASP A 364 6.28 23.80 -20.17
CA ASP A 364 6.55 22.68 -19.24
C ASP A 364 6.07 21.31 -19.77
N ASN A 365 5.23 21.31 -20.82
CA ASN A 365 4.83 20.11 -21.55
C ASN A 365 5.99 19.36 -22.24
N ASP A 366 7.18 19.97 -22.38
CA ASP A 366 8.38 19.27 -22.87
C ASP A 366 9.20 18.59 -21.76
N LEU A 367 8.90 18.78 -20.46
CA LEU A 367 9.61 18.12 -19.36
C LEU A 367 9.55 16.57 -19.46
N PRO A 368 8.39 15.92 -19.64
CA PRO A 368 8.33 14.46 -19.81
C PRO A 368 9.08 13.99 -21.07
N ARG A 369 9.04 14.77 -22.15
CA ARG A 369 9.73 14.46 -23.41
C ARG A 369 11.25 14.56 -23.30
N ARG A 370 11.77 15.47 -22.46
CA ARG A 370 13.21 15.59 -22.17
C ARG A 370 13.68 14.50 -21.21
N ILE A 371 12.89 14.19 -20.18
CA ILE A 371 13.10 13.04 -19.29
C ILE A 371 13.23 11.75 -20.10
N SER A 372 12.23 11.40 -20.91
CA SER A 372 12.26 10.20 -21.77
C SER A 372 13.13 10.32 -23.02
N ARG A 373 13.96 11.37 -23.13
CA ARG A 373 15.12 11.41 -24.03
C ARG A 373 16.39 11.03 -23.28
N LEU A 374 16.66 11.70 -22.14
CA LEU A 374 17.80 11.39 -21.29
C LEU A 374 17.79 9.95 -20.77
N GLU A 375 16.61 9.38 -20.48
CA GLU A 375 16.47 7.97 -20.12
C GLU A 375 16.94 7.00 -21.22
N ARG A 376 16.77 7.38 -22.50
CA ARG A 376 17.30 6.60 -23.64
C ARG A 376 18.77 6.85 -23.85
N GLU A 377 19.22 8.11 -23.82
CA GLU A 377 20.65 8.44 -23.93
C GLU A 377 21.49 7.76 -22.83
N LEU A 378 20.94 7.59 -21.62
CA LEU A 378 21.57 6.81 -20.54
C LEU A 378 21.53 5.29 -20.77
N GLN A 379 20.50 4.76 -21.43
CA GLN A 379 20.46 3.34 -21.83
C GLN A 379 21.47 3.03 -22.94
N ASP A 380 21.60 3.92 -23.92
CA ASP A 380 22.57 3.82 -25.00
C ASP A 380 24.01 3.93 -24.45
N LEU A 381 24.32 4.95 -23.63
CA LEU A 381 25.64 5.06 -22.98
C LEU A 381 25.98 3.84 -22.08
N ASN A 382 25.00 3.29 -21.34
CA ASN A 382 25.20 2.09 -20.51
C ASN A 382 25.45 0.84 -21.36
N LYS A 383 24.82 0.74 -22.54
CA LYS A 383 25.07 -0.33 -23.52
C LYS A 383 26.48 -0.22 -24.10
N ASP A 384 26.92 0.99 -24.47
CA ASP A 384 28.25 1.23 -25.03
C ASP A 384 29.35 1.03 -23.97
N TYR A 385 29.13 1.49 -22.73
CA TYR A 385 29.98 1.20 -21.57
C TYR A 385 30.18 -0.30 -21.34
N ARG A 386 29.09 -1.09 -21.40
CA ARG A 386 29.16 -2.56 -21.30
C ARG A 386 29.88 -3.20 -22.49
N HIS A 387 29.70 -2.66 -23.69
CA HIS A 387 30.40 -3.14 -24.88
C HIS A 387 31.91 -2.92 -24.77
N LEU A 388 32.34 -1.74 -24.34
CA LEU A 388 33.76 -1.41 -24.13
C LEU A 388 34.36 -2.20 -22.97
N LEU A 389 33.63 -2.44 -21.87
CA LEU A 389 34.07 -3.37 -20.82
C LEU A 389 34.25 -4.79 -21.35
N HIS A 390 33.36 -5.27 -22.22
CA HIS A 390 33.54 -6.58 -22.87
C HIS A 390 34.74 -6.59 -23.83
N MET A 391 34.99 -5.49 -24.56
CA MET A 391 36.17 -5.33 -25.41
C MET A 391 37.46 -5.27 -24.57
N SER A 392 37.39 -4.76 -23.34
CA SER A 392 38.51 -4.69 -22.38
C SER A 392 38.90 -6.06 -21.82
N ASN A 393 37.98 -7.02 -21.88
CA ASN A 393 38.20 -8.41 -21.48
C ASN A 393 38.63 -9.30 -22.66
N SER A 394 38.78 -8.74 -23.86
CA SER A 394 39.34 -9.41 -25.05
C SER A 394 40.69 -8.82 -25.41
N GLU A 395 41.72 -9.66 -25.46
CA GLU A 395 43.16 -9.29 -25.41
C GLU A 395 43.72 -8.56 -26.67
N SER A 396 42.87 -8.07 -27.56
CA SER A 396 43.23 -7.61 -28.91
C SER A 396 43.13 -6.10 -29.17
N SER A 397 42.81 -5.29 -28.15
CA SER A 397 42.55 -3.85 -28.32
C SER A 397 43.52 -2.94 -27.53
N ASN A 398 43.68 -1.69 -27.99
CA ASN A 398 44.64 -0.74 -27.43
C ASN A 398 44.14 -0.17 -26.09
N PHE A 399 44.42 -0.89 -25.00
CA PHE A 399 43.88 -0.69 -23.65
C PHE A 399 43.94 0.76 -23.13
N GLY A 400 44.95 1.54 -23.51
CA GLY A 400 45.05 2.96 -23.14
C GLY A 400 43.90 3.81 -23.69
N ASN A 401 43.56 3.64 -24.97
CA ASN A 401 42.43 4.35 -25.60
C ASN A 401 41.11 3.87 -24.99
N LEU A 402 40.95 2.55 -24.87
CA LEU A 402 39.74 1.92 -24.35
C LEU A 402 39.43 2.36 -22.91
N LYS A 403 40.45 2.46 -22.05
CA LYS A 403 40.31 3.00 -20.69
C LYS A 403 39.85 4.46 -20.69
N ASN A 404 40.35 5.27 -21.63
CA ASN A 404 39.94 6.67 -21.75
C ASN A 404 38.48 6.79 -22.23
N GLU A 405 38.06 5.96 -23.19
CA GLU A 405 36.68 5.89 -23.70
C GLU A 405 35.69 5.42 -22.61
N ILE A 406 36.02 4.36 -21.87
CA ILE A 406 35.27 3.86 -20.70
C ILE A 406 35.12 4.97 -19.64
N SER A 407 36.21 5.71 -19.34
CA SER A 407 36.17 6.82 -18.38
C SER A 407 35.34 8.00 -18.89
N SER A 408 35.42 8.32 -20.18
CA SER A 408 34.63 9.40 -20.80
C SER A 408 33.13 9.10 -20.77
N ILE A 409 32.74 7.86 -21.06
CA ILE A 409 31.33 7.44 -21.03
C ILE A 409 30.81 7.38 -19.58
N ALA A 410 31.63 6.94 -18.61
CA ALA A 410 31.25 7.00 -17.19
C ALA A 410 30.95 8.44 -16.74
N LEU A 411 31.79 9.41 -17.10
CA LEU A 411 31.57 10.83 -16.81
C LEU A 411 30.35 11.43 -17.54
N GLU A 412 30.06 11.00 -18.78
CA GLU A 412 28.84 11.44 -19.47
C GLU A 412 27.57 10.81 -18.87
N MET A 413 27.64 9.56 -18.42
CA MET A 413 26.56 8.90 -17.69
C MET A 413 26.27 9.58 -16.35
N GLU A 414 27.30 9.96 -15.59
CA GLU A 414 27.17 10.73 -14.35
C GLU A 414 26.48 12.08 -14.63
N ARG A 415 27.01 12.86 -15.59
CA ARG A 415 26.45 14.18 -15.95
C ARG A 415 25.00 14.12 -16.46
N LYS A 416 24.62 13.09 -17.22
CA LYS A 416 23.23 12.89 -17.68
C LYS A 416 22.33 12.32 -16.58
N GLY A 417 22.89 11.56 -15.65
CA GLY A 417 22.21 11.12 -14.42
C GLY A 417 21.76 12.31 -13.58
N ASP A 418 22.66 13.28 -13.38
CA ASP A 418 22.36 14.53 -12.68
C ASP A 418 21.33 15.39 -13.43
N GLU A 419 21.45 15.58 -14.75
CA GLU A 419 20.43 16.32 -15.52
C GLU A 419 19.05 15.64 -15.41
N LEU A 420 19.01 14.31 -15.51
CA LEU A 420 17.77 13.53 -15.36
C LEU A 420 17.19 13.63 -13.95
N TYR A 421 18.02 13.59 -12.90
CA TYR A 421 17.59 13.77 -11.51
C TYR A 421 16.98 15.15 -11.29
N GLN A 422 17.64 16.22 -11.73
CA GLN A 422 17.14 17.59 -11.59
C GLN A 422 15.84 17.81 -12.39
N LEU A 423 15.70 17.21 -13.57
CA LEU A 423 14.46 17.28 -14.35
C LEU A 423 13.32 16.47 -13.73
N LYS A 424 13.59 15.26 -13.21
CA LYS A 424 12.59 14.45 -12.49
C LYS A 424 12.12 15.15 -11.21
N LYS A 425 13.03 15.78 -10.46
CA LYS A 425 12.69 16.60 -9.29
C LYS A 425 11.74 17.75 -9.65
N LYS A 426 12.06 18.52 -10.69
CA LYS A 426 11.18 19.60 -11.20
C LYS A 426 9.81 19.08 -11.65
N ASN A 427 9.77 17.94 -12.33
CA ASN A 427 8.52 17.29 -12.77
C ASN A 427 7.69 16.72 -11.59
N GLN A 428 8.22 16.64 -10.38
CA GLN A 428 7.51 16.22 -9.17
C GLN A 428 7.01 17.39 -8.30
N GLY A 429 7.32 18.65 -8.66
CA GLY A 429 6.79 19.83 -7.96
C GLY A 429 7.45 20.15 -6.61
N TYR A 430 8.73 19.79 -6.43
CA TYR A 430 9.56 20.10 -5.26
C TYR A 430 10.58 21.23 -5.51
#